data_AF-A0A955MCJ1-F1
#
_entry.id   AF-A0A955MCJ1-F1
#
_cell.length_a   1.000
_cell.length_b   1.000
_cell.length_c   1.000
_cell.angle_alpha   90.00
_cell.angle_beta   90.00
_cell.angle_gamma   90.00
#
_symmetry.space_group_name_H-M   'P 1'
#
loop_
_entity.id
_entity.type
_entity.pdbx_description
1 polymer ?
#
loop_
_entity_poly.entity_id
_entity_poly.type
_entity_poly.pdbx_seq_one_letter_code
_entity_poly.pdbx_strand_id
1 'polypeptide(L)' 'NEASFGGYKQSGFGRELGANGLLEYTQSKHICIDKTPGGVPLVSAWF' A
#
# COMPACT_ATOMS: atom_id res chain seq x y z
N ASN A 1 -11.56 -20.27 0.49
CA ASN A 1 -10.87 -20.02 1.76
C ASN A 1 -10.34 -18.59 1.72
N GLU A 2 -11.21 -17.59 1.89
CA GLU A 2 -10.88 -16.19 1.51
C GLU A 2 -11.53 -15.12 2.41
N ALA A 3 -12.39 -15.50 3.35
CA ALA A 3 -13.02 -14.55 4.25
C ALA A 3 -12.00 -14.07 5.30
N SER A 4 -11.95 -12.76 5.53
CA SER A 4 -11.06 -12.18 6.54
C SER A 4 -11.43 -12.65 7.96
N PHE A 5 -10.44 -13.11 8.71
CA PHE A 5 -10.58 -13.56 10.10
C PHE A 5 -9.92 -12.53 11.03
N GLY A 6 -10.45 -12.34 12.24
CA GLY A 6 -9.86 -11.38 13.18
C GLY A 6 -10.80 -10.95 14.30
N GLY A 7 -10.20 -10.36 15.34
CA GLY A 7 -10.87 -9.98 16.58
C GLY A 7 -11.49 -8.59 16.58
N TYR A 8 -12.12 -8.26 17.72
CA TYR A 8 -12.58 -6.92 18.03
C TYR A 8 -12.57 -6.74 19.56
N LYS A 9 -12.16 -5.54 20.03
CA LYS A 9 -12.06 -5.19 21.47
C LYS A 9 -11.03 -6.04 22.20
N GLN A 10 -11.45 -6.84 23.20
CA GLN A 10 -10.53 -7.57 24.08
C GLN A 10 -9.76 -8.69 23.37
N SER A 11 -10.27 -9.20 22.24
CA SER A 11 -9.54 -10.14 21.38
C SER A 11 -8.55 -9.45 20.42
N GLY A 12 -8.39 -8.13 20.53
CA GLY A 12 -7.52 -7.32 19.68
C GLY A 12 -8.24 -6.69 18.49
N PHE A 13 -7.46 -6.04 17.64
CA PHE A 13 -7.89 -5.44 16.38
C PHE A 13 -6.99 -5.96 15.25
N GLY A 14 -7.50 -5.93 14.02
CA GLY A 14 -6.79 -6.43 12.85
C GLY A 14 -7.51 -7.61 12.20
N ARG A 15 -7.12 -7.89 10.96
CA ARG A 15 -7.65 -8.98 10.16
C ARG A 15 -6.49 -9.74 9.53
N GLU A 16 -6.61 -11.04 9.48
CA GLU A 16 -5.78 -11.93 8.67
C GLU A 16 -6.61 -12.51 7.53
N LEU A 17 -5.94 -12.99 6.48
CA LEU A 17 -6.53 -13.39 5.20
C LEU A 17 -7.19 -12.23 4.42
N GLY A 18 -7.37 -12.45 3.11
CA GLY A 18 -7.95 -11.45 2.22
C GLY A 18 -7.10 -10.18 2.07
N ALA A 19 -7.66 -9.15 1.44
CA ALA A 19 -6.94 -7.92 1.10
C ALA A 19 -6.44 -7.15 2.34
N ASN A 20 -7.29 -7.03 3.37
CA ASN A 20 -6.91 -6.31 4.60
C ASN A 20 -5.74 -6.99 5.32
N GLY A 21 -5.72 -8.33 5.36
CA GLY A 21 -4.61 -9.07 5.97
C GLY A 21 -3.29 -8.86 5.23
N LEU A 22 -3.30 -8.73 3.90
CA LEU A 22 -2.09 -8.40 3.15
C LEU A 22 -1.65 -6.95 3.41
N LEU A 23 -2.59 -6.01 3.43
CA LEU A 23 -2.31 -4.59 3.58
C LEU A 23 -1.61 -4.26 4.91
N GLU A 24 -1.96 -4.94 6.00
CA GLU A 24 -1.30 -4.77 7.32
C GLU A 24 0.21 -5.08 7.30
N TYR A 25 0.68 -5.92 6.37
CA TYR A 25 2.11 -6.26 6.20
C TYR A 25 2.77 -5.53 5.03
N THR A 26 2.10 -4.56 4.41
CA THR A 26 2.64 -3.77 3.30
C THR A 26 2.54 -2.28 3.60
N GLN A 27 3.44 -1.49 3.01
CA GLN A 27 3.37 -0.04 3.12
C GLN A 27 2.77 0.55 1.84
N SER A 28 1.70 1.34 1.98
CA SER A 28 1.16 2.11 0.87
C SER A 28 2.12 3.25 0.49
N LYS A 29 2.52 3.30 -0.78
CA LYS A 29 3.33 4.37 -1.36
C LYS A 29 2.61 4.96 -2.55
N HIS A 30 2.45 6.28 -2.57
CA HIS A 30 1.96 6.99 -3.75
C HIS A 30 3.12 7.30 -4.69
N ILE A 31 3.01 6.88 -5.96
CA ILE A 31 4.02 7.11 -6.99
C ILE A 31 3.36 7.93 -8.11
N CYS A 32 3.85 9.15 -8.31
CA CYS A 32 3.43 10.02 -9.41
C CYS A 32 4.45 9.91 -10.55
N ILE A 33 4.00 9.57 -11.75
CA ILE A 33 4.86 9.43 -12.94
C ILE A 33 4.34 10.35 -14.03
N ASP A 34 5.22 11.22 -14.54
CA ASP A 34 4.94 12.02 -15.73
C ASP A 34 4.86 11.12 -16.98
N LYS A 35 3.80 11.27 -17.77
CA LYS A 35 3.54 10.48 -18.99
C LYS A 35 3.78 11.27 -20.28
N THR A 36 4.30 12.48 -20.18
CA THR A 36 4.60 13.34 -21.34
C THR A 36 5.66 12.69 -22.23
N PRO A 37 5.36 12.39 -23.52
CA PRO A 37 6.35 11.81 -24.42
C PRO A 37 7.54 12.76 -24.62
N GLY A 38 8.76 12.27 -24.37
CA GLY A 38 9.98 13.09 -24.47
C GLY A 38 10.15 14.10 -23.32
N GLY A 39 9.34 14.00 -22.26
CA GLY A 39 9.49 14.81 -21.07
C GLY A 39 10.87 14.61 -20.42
N VAL A 40 11.59 15.70 -20.22
CA VAL A 40 12.84 15.72 -19.46
C VAL A 40 12.58 16.35 -18.09
N PRO A 41 13.02 15.74 -16.98
CA PRO A 41 12.88 16.37 -15.69
C PRO A 41 13.78 17.62 -15.65
N LEU A 42 13.27 18.73 -15.10
CA LEU A 42 14.05 19.96 -14.92
C LEU A 42 15.27 19.76 -14.02
N VAL A 43 15.25 18.72 -13.19
CA VAL A 43 16.38 18.26 -12.39
C VAL A 43 16.41 16.73 -12.35
N SER A 44 17.55 16.13 -12.67
CA SER A 44 17.69 14.66 -12.71
C SER A 44 18.12 14.03 -11.38
N ALA A 45 18.45 14.85 -10.37
CA ALA A 45 18.79 14.38 -9.03
C ALA A 45 18.70 15.51 -7.98
N TRP A 46 17.97 15.25 -6.90
CA TRP A 46 18.28 15.73 -5.56
C TRP A 46 18.08 14.55 -4.62
N PHE A 47 19.08 14.30 -3.78
CA PHE A 47 19.41 13.05 -3.06
C PHE A 47 20.09 11.96 -3.91
#